data_AF-E2CPG5-F1
#
_entry.id   AF-E2CPG5-F1
#
_cell.length_a   1.000
_cell.length_b   1.000
_cell.length_c   1.000
_cell.angle_alpha   90.00
_cell.angle_beta   90.00
_cell.angle_gamma   90.00
#
_symmetry.space_group_name_H-M   'P 1'
#
loop_
_entity.id
_entity.type
_entity.pdbx_description
1 polymer ?
#
loop_
_entity_poly.entity_id
_entity_poly.type
_entity_poly.pdbx_seq_one_letter_code
_entity_poly.pdbx_strand_id
1 'polypeptide(L)'
;MVRSLRKRGHTIDSIAHFGDTLTQIAAAGDYKSALEKTNYDVFLLCGSGNDLLGGGDLYRHLRVYDKDREPEDYLKASFFTKLAHMETLYCEIIEETLEHSQNGDIKILSHGYDYAFPQNGYWIGKPMARQGILKQKLGKKIVVVMIDHLYGMLRRVKFQYPGRFDYANFRGIVGSRWHDELHPKKKAFKDLAKKLEKKF
;
A
#
# COMPACT_ATOMS: atom_id res chain seq x y z
N MET A 1 -8.28 -9.80 0.30
CA MET A 1 -7.22 -10.64 -0.30
C MET A 1 -7.23 -12.08 0.22
N VAL A 2 -7.05 -12.29 1.54
CA VAL A 2 -6.98 -13.61 2.22
C VAL A 2 -7.99 -14.64 1.73
N ARG A 3 -9.29 -14.31 1.73
CA ARG A 3 -10.35 -15.23 1.28
C ARG A 3 -10.18 -15.70 -0.18
N SER A 4 -9.62 -14.84 -1.06
CA SER A 4 -9.37 -15.21 -2.44
C SER A 4 -8.19 -16.16 -2.57
N LEU A 5 -7.12 -15.96 -1.79
CA LEU A 5 -5.93 -16.83 -1.81
C LEU A 5 -6.22 -18.19 -1.15
N ARG A 6 -6.95 -18.25 -0.03
CA ARG A 6 -7.37 -19.53 0.57
C ARG A 6 -8.18 -20.39 -0.39
N LYS A 7 -9.06 -19.78 -1.20
CA LYS A 7 -9.80 -20.48 -2.26
C LYS A 7 -8.94 -21.02 -3.40
N ARG A 8 -7.67 -20.62 -3.47
CA ARG A 8 -6.69 -21.06 -4.46
C ARG A 8 -5.74 -22.12 -3.90
N GLY A 9 -5.98 -22.60 -2.67
CA GLY A 9 -5.22 -23.70 -2.05
C GLY A 9 -4.15 -23.25 -1.05
N HIS A 10 -4.01 -21.95 -0.79
CA HIS A 10 -3.02 -21.45 0.17
C HIS A 10 -3.51 -21.56 1.61
N THR A 11 -2.69 -22.12 2.50
CA THR A 11 -2.86 -22.00 3.95
C THR A 11 -2.39 -20.61 4.37
N ILE A 12 -3.25 -19.85 5.04
CA ILE A 12 -2.95 -18.46 5.42
C ILE A 12 -3.36 -18.25 6.85
N ASP A 13 -2.41 -17.83 7.67
CA ASP A 13 -2.65 -17.28 9.00
C ASP A 13 -2.57 -15.75 8.91
N SER A 14 -3.67 -15.10 9.29
CA SER A 14 -3.85 -13.67 9.09
C SER A 14 -4.08 -13.00 10.43
N ILE A 15 -3.11 -12.18 10.83
CA ILE A 15 -3.18 -11.29 11.99
C ILE A 15 -3.38 -9.82 11.58
N ALA A 16 -3.65 -9.56 10.29
CA ALA A 16 -3.82 -8.19 9.79
C ALA A 16 -5.10 -7.53 10.35
N HIS A 17 -4.97 -6.29 10.85
CA HIS A 17 -6.11 -5.49 11.27
C HIS A 17 -6.43 -4.38 10.26
N PHE A 18 -7.73 -4.13 10.08
CA PHE A 18 -8.18 -3.04 9.23
C PHE A 18 -7.86 -1.70 9.89
N GLY A 19 -7.14 -0.84 9.19
CA GLY A 19 -6.80 0.50 9.68
C GLY A 19 -5.34 0.65 10.11
N ASP A 20 -4.59 -0.45 10.24
CA ASP A 20 -3.20 -0.40 10.66
C ASP A 20 -2.33 0.42 9.70
N THR A 21 -1.42 1.17 10.29
CA THR A 21 -0.27 1.83 9.66
C THR A 21 0.99 0.98 9.83
N LEU A 22 2.02 1.20 9.01
CA LEU A 22 3.30 0.50 9.18
C LEU A 22 3.93 0.79 10.54
N THR A 23 3.78 2.01 11.07
CA THR A 23 4.25 2.37 12.41
C THR A 23 3.60 1.49 13.48
N GLN A 24 2.29 1.24 13.37
CA GLN A 24 1.58 0.39 14.33
C GLN A 24 1.99 -1.08 14.19
N ILE A 25 2.19 -1.57 12.96
CA ILE A 25 2.62 -2.94 12.70
C ILE A 25 4.02 -3.18 13.30
N ALA A 26 4.98 -2.29 13.02
CA ALA A 26 6.34 -2.40 13.55
C ALA A 26 6.34 -2.32 15.09
N ALA A 27 5.60 -1.37 15.67
CA ALA A 27 5.53 -1.20 17.12
C ALA A 27 4.87 -2.39 17.84
N ALA A 28 3.81 -2.97 17.26
CA ALA A 28 3.14 -4.13 17.85
C ALA A 28 3.99 -5.40 17.75
N GLY A 29 4.62 -5.63 16.59
CA GLY A 29 5.54 -6.75 16.40
C GLY A 29 4.90 -8.15 16.51
N ASP A 30 3.57 -8.26 16.50
CA ASP A 30 2.83 -9.52 16.69
C ASP A 30 3.22 -10.60 15.66
N TYR A 31 3.67 -10.19 14.47
CA TYR A 31 4.15 -11.10 13.43
C TYR A 31 5.40 -11.87 13.84
N LYS A 32 6.28 -11.31 14.69
CA LYS A 32 7.51 -11.98 15.14
C LYS A 32 7.19 -13.28 15.89
N SER A 33 6.27 -13.20 16.85
CA SER A 33 5.78 -14.37 17.58
C SER A 33 5.14 -15.43 16.68
N ALA A 34 4.50 -15.03 15.58
CA ALA A 34 3.94 -15.99 14.62
C ALA A 34 5.05 -16.67 13.80
N LEU A 35 6.03 -15.90 13.33
CA LEU A 35 7.17 -16.37 12.54
C LEU A 35 8.06 -17.36 13.33
N GLU A 36 8.20 -17.16 14.64
CA GLU A 36 8.95 -18.06 15.52
C GLU A 36 8.25 -19.40 15.76
N LYS A 37 6.91 -19.41 15.71
CA LYS A 37 6.08 -20.59 16.03
C LYS A 37 5.73 -21.43 14.81
N THR A 38 5.89 -20.90 13.60
CA THR A 38 5.39 -21.54 12.39
C THR A 38 6.34 -21.29 11.22
N ASN A 39 6.66 -22.37 10.50
CA ASN A 39 7.57 -22.34 9.37
C ASN A 39 6.84 -21.87 8.10
N TYR A 40 6.75 -20.55 7.89
CA TYR A 40 6.08 -19.97 6.71
C TYR A 40 7.01 -19.88 5.49
N ASP A 41 6.46 -20.11 4.31
CA ASP A 41 7.16 -19.87 3.04
C ASP A 41 7.17 -18.40 2.63
N VAL A 42 6.10 -17.69 2.99
CA VAL A 42 5.85 -16.31 2.56
C VAL A 42 5.27 -15.47 3.70
N PHE A 43 5.85 -14.29 3.92
CA PHE A 43 5.27 -13.23 4.74
C PHE A 43 4.61 -12.16 3.86
N LEU A 44 3.29 -12.01 3.95
CA LEU A 44 2.53 -11.01 3.19
C LEU A 44 2.39 -9.69 3.97
N LEU A 45 3.28 -8.74 3.74
CA LEU A 45 3.25 -7.41 4.36
C LEU A 45 2.32 -6.46 3.60
N CYS A 46 1.11 -6.26 4.14
CA CYS A 46 0.09 -5.39 3.57
C CYS A 46 0.00 -4.08 4.40
N GLY A 47 0.74 -3.04 4.02
CA GLY A 47 0.71 -1.71 4.66
C GLY A 47 0.77 -0.56 3.64
N SER A 48 0.94 0.69 4.07
CA SER A 48 1.07 1.95 3.28
C SER A 48 -0.21 2.71 2.89
N GLY A 49 -1.39 2.08 2.94
CA GLY A 49 -2.64 2.76 2.59
C GLY A 49 -3.06 3.78 3.64
N ASN A 50 -3.19 3.33 4.89
CA ASN A 50 -3.57 4.19 6.02
C ASN A 50 -2.46 5.19 6.38
N ASP A 51 -1.20 4.84 6.14
CA ASP A 51 -0.07 5.75 6.32
C ASP A 51 -0.20 7.02 5.47
N LEU A 52 -0.70 6.87 4.23
CA LEU A 52 -0.90 7.97 3.28
C LEU A 52 -2.28 8.64 3.42
N LEU A 53 -3.34 7.86 3.63
CA LEU A 53 -4.74 8.32 3.49
C LEU A 53 -5.58 8.17 4.75
N GLY A 54 -5.06 7.52 5.79
CA GLY A 54 -5.75 7.33 7.07
C GLY A 54 -6.19 8.66 7.68
N GLY A 55 -7.34 8.65 8.35
CA GLY A 55 -7.89 9.84 9.00
C GLY A 55 -8.36 10.96 8.07
N GLY A 56 -8.35 10.78 6.74
CA GLY A 56 -8.76 11.83 5.79
C GLY A 56 -7.78 13.01 5.76
N ASP A 57 -6.53 12.79 6.16
CA ASP A 57 -5.53 13.84 6.35
C ASP A 57 -4.74 14.21 5.08
N LEU A 58 -5.12 13.65 3.90
CA LEU A 58 -4.43 13.91 2.64
C LEU A 58 -4.25 15.41 2.34
N TYR A 59 -5.21 16.26 2.75
CA TYR A 59 -5.15 17.71 2.54
C TYR A 59 -3.89 18.35 3.19
N ARG A 60 -3.34 17.76 4.26
CA ARG A 60 -2.11 18.24 4.91
C ARG A 60 -0.88 18.07 4.04
N HIS A 61 -0.94 17.13 3.10
CA HIS A 61 0.12 16.75 2.18
C HIS A 61 -0.05 17.33 0.77
N LEU A 62 -1.14 18.06 0.54
CA LEU A 62 -1.46 18.72 -0.72
C LEU A 62 -1.33 20.23 -0.60
N ARG A 63 -0.84 20.88 -1.66
CA ARG A 63 -0.90 22.34 -1.83
C ARG A 63 -2.30 22.77 -2.26
N VAL A 64 -2.62 24.04 -1.97
CA VAL A 64 -3.86 24.67 -2.43
C VAL A 64 -3.88 24.73 -3.96
N TYR A 65 -5.08 24.65 -4.53
CA TYR A 65 -5.33 24.77 -5.96
C TYR A 65 -4.73 26.03 -6.54
N ASP A 66 -4.02 25.84 -7.66
CA ASP A 66 -3.44 26.86 -8.49
C ASP A 66 -3.62 26.39 -9.94
N LYS A 67 -4.13 27.26 -10.81
CA LYS A 67 -4.48 26.90 -12.19
C LYS A 67 -3.26 26.56 -13.05
N ASP A 68 -2.09 27.07 -12.68
CA ASP A 68 -0.84 26.92 -13.43
C ASP A 68 0.07 25.84 -12.83
N ARG A 69 -0.40 25.14 -11.78
CA ARG A 69 0.38 24.10 -11.10
C ARG A 69 0.20 22.74 -11.78
N GLU A 70 1.31 22.10 -12.10
CA GLU A 70 1.31 20.73 -12.61
C GLU A 70 0.97 19.72 -11.50
N PRO A 71 0.37 18.56 -11.84
CA PRO A 71 -0.07 17.56 -10.86
C PRO A 71 0.99 17.13 -9.84
N GLU A 72 2.24 16.99 -10.26
CA GLU A 72 3.37 16.61 -9.41
C GLU A 72 3.69 17.65 -8.34
N ASP A 73 3.52 18.94 -8.67
CA ASP A 73 3.85 20.05 -7.79
C ASP A 73 2.79 20.29 -6.71
N TYR A 74 1.69 19.52 -6.71
CA TYR A 74 0.69 19.54 -5.65
C TYR A 74 1.16 18.84 -4.38
N LEU A 75 2.12 17.91 -4.47
CA LEU A 75 2.62 17.19 -3.32
C LEU A 75 3.57 18.08 -2.50
N LYS A 76 3.29 18.19 -1.21
CA LYS A 76 4.17 18.89 -0.26
C LYS A 76 5.35 18.01 0.14
N ALA A 77 6.42 18.62 0.64
CA ALA A 77 7.55 17.91 1.25
C ALA A 77 7.11 16.85 2.29
N SER A 78 6.06 17.15 3.06
CA SER A 78 5.50 16.22 4.06
C SER A 78 4.98 14.90 3.47
N PHE A 79 4.55 14.87 2.20
CA PHE A 79 4.20 13.62 1.51
C PHE A 79 5.44 12.74 1.32
N PHE A 80 6.54 13.33 0.87
CA PHE A 80 7.80 12.64 0.64
C PHE A 80 8.47 12.19 1.94
N THR A 81 8.37 12.99 3.01
CA THR A 81 8.80 12.59 4.36
C THR A 81 8.04 11.34 4.82
N LYS A 82 6.72 11.26 4.56
CA LYS A 82 5.95 10.04 4.86
C LYS A 82 6.42 8.83 4.05
N LEU A 83 6.70 9.01 2.76
CA LEU A 83 7.22 7.92 1.93
C LEU A 83 8.58 7.42 2.42
N ALA A 84 9.49 8.33 2.79
CA ALA A 84 10.79 7.95 3.35
C ALA A 84 10.63 7.20 4.68
N HIS A 85 9.74 7.66 5.56
CA HIS A 85 9.45 6.97 6.82
C HIS A 85 8.87 5.57 6.60
N MET A 86 7.94 5.42 5.65
CA MET A 86 7.42 4.10 5.28
C MET A 86 8.50 3.19 4.71
N GLU A 87 9.44 3.72 3.91
CA GLU A 87 10.57 2.95 3.38
C GLU A 87 11.42 2.36 4.52
N THR A 88 11.75 3.18 5.52
CA THR A 88 12.47 2.73 6.73
C THR A 88 11.71 1.63 7.45
N LEU A 89 10.40 1.79 7.66
CA LEU A 89 9.58 0.78 8.33
C LEU A 89 9.46 -0.52 7.54
N TYR A 90 9.42 -0.45 6.20
CA TYR A 90 9.50 -1.64 5.36
C TYR A 90 10.83 -2.38 5.59
N CYS A 91 11.95 -1.66 5.61
CA CYS A 91 13.27 -2.25 5.88
C CYS A 91 13.32 -2.91 7.26
N GLU A 92 12.87 -2.22 8.30
CA GLU A 92 12.80 -2.75 9.68
C GLU A 92 11.98 -4.03 9.76
N ILE A 93 10.74 -4.02 9.24
CA ILE A 93 9.87 -5.20 9.26
C ILE A 93 10.47 -6.36 8.45
N ILE A 94 11.13 -6.07 7.32
CA ILE A 94 11.81 -7.09 6.52
C ILE A 94 12.96 -7.73 7.31
N GLU A 95 13.80 -6.92 7.95
CA GLU A 95 14.93 -7.39 8.74
C GLU A 95 14.46 -8.25 9.91
N GLU A 96 13.46 -7.78 10.67
CA GLU A 96 12.84 -8.58 11.73
C GLU A 96 12.20 -9.86 11.20
N THR A 97 11.57 -9.82 10.02
CA THR A 97 11.00 -11.03 9.42
C THR A 97 12.09 -12.06 9.11
N LEU A 98 13.22 -11.62 8.58
CA LEU A 98 14.35 -12.50 8.26
C LEU A 98 15.01 -13.06 9.53
N GLU A 99 15.05 -12.28 10.61
CA GLU A 99 15.62 -12.69 11.90
C GLU A 99 14.74 -13.71 12.64
N HIS A 100 13.42 -13.48 12.69
CA HIS A 100 12.49 -14.28 13.49
C HIS A 100 11.89 -15.48 12.75
N SER A 101 12.07 -15.57 11.43
CA SER A 101 11.56 -16.68 10.63
C SER A 101 12.30 -17.99 10.89
N GLN A 102 11.55 -19.08 11.12
CA GLN A 102 12.09 -20.44 11.13
C GLN A 102 12.55 -20.89 9.73
N ASN A 103 11.98 -20.31 8.67
CA ASN A 103 12.36 -20.57 7.30
C ASN A 103 13.45 -19.59 6.86
N GLY A 104 14.70 -20.07 6.77
CA GLY A 104 15.83 -19.29 6.27
C GLY A 104 15.70 -18.82 4.82
N ASP A 105 14.73 -19.33 4.06
CA ASP A 105 14.42 -18.98 2.67
C ASP A 105 13.14 -18.16 2.50
N ILE A 106 12.50 -17.74 3.60
CA ILE A 106 11.25 -16.98 3.59
C ILE A 106 11.26 -15.84 2.57
N LYS A 107 10.15 -15.70 1.83
CA LYS A 107 9.93 -14.58 0.92
C LYS A 107 9.01 -13.55 1.56
N ILE A 108 9.42 -12.29 1.55
CA ILE A 108 8.56 -11.19 1.96
C ILE A 108 7.91 -10.60 0.71
N LEU A 109 6.59 -10.55 0.70
CA LEU A 109 5.84 -9.97 -0.39
C LEU A 109 4.91 -8.87 0.08
N SER A 110 4.88 -7.79 -0.69
CA SER A 110 3.90 -6.73 -0.53
C SER A 110 3.08 -6.52 -1.81
N HIS A 111 2.24 -5.50 -1.80
CA HIS A 111 1.55 -5.03 -2.99
C HIS A 111 1.40 -3.51 -2.96
N GLY A 112 1.46 -2.89 -4.13
CA GLY A 112 1.01 -1.51 -4.28
C GLY A 112 -0.51 -1.42 -4.40
N TYR A 113 -0.99 -0.26 -4.80
CA TYR A 113 -2.40 -0.02 -5.10
C TYR A 113 -2.62 0.23 -6.59
N ASP A 114 -3.88 0.24 -7.00
CA ASP A 114 -4.27 0.78 -8.30
C ASP A 114 -4.51 2.30 -8.20
N TYR A 115 -4.66 2.96 -9.34
CA TYR A 115 -5.05 4.36 -9.44
C TYR A 115 -6.49 4.54 -8.97
N ALA A 116 -6.63 4.82 -7.68
CA ALA A 116 -7.88 5.16 -7.04
C ALA A 116 -8.59 6.30 -7.77
N PHE A 117 -9.92 6.28 -7.71
CA PHE A 117 -10.73 7.32 -8.34
C PHE A 117 -11.21 8.28 -7.25
N PRO A 118 -10.70 9.53 -7.18
CA PRO A 118 -11.19 10.50 -6.20
C PRO A 118 -12.68 10.74 -6.44
N GLN A 119 -13.51 10.58 -5.42
CA GLN A 119 -14.95 10.88 -5.45
C GLN A 119 -15.28 11.83 -4.30
N ASN A 120 -16.55 12.05 -3.97
CA ASN A 120 -16.88 12.82 -2.76
C ASN A 120 -16.71 12.01 -1.46
N GLY A 121 -15.62 11.25 -1.35
CA GLY A 121 -15.32 10.37 -0.24
C GLY A 121 -14.39 10.99 0.80
N TYR A 122 -14.23 10.28 1.91
CA TYR A 122 -13.51 10.74 3.11
C TYR A 122 -11.98 10.79 2.94
N TRP A 123 -11.40 9.89 2.17
CA TRP A 123 -9.96 9.65 2.10
C TRP A 123 -9.25 10.51 1.06
N ILE A 124 -9.89 10.76 -0.09
CA ILE A 124 -9.24 11.42 -1.23
C ILE A 124 -9.98 12.67 -1.64
N GLY A 125 -11.22 12.58 -2.12
CA GLY A 125 -11.80 13.76 -2.77
C GLY A 125 -12.31 14.84 -1.84
N LYS A 126 -12.81 14.55 -0.62
CA LYS A 126 -13.07 15.61 0.38
C LYS A 126 -11.76 16.32 0.80
N PRO A 127 -10.66 15.61 1.09
CA PRO A 127 -9.36 16.25 1.33
C PRO A 127 -8.84 17.09 0.16
N MET A 128 -9.01 16.63 -1.09
CA MET A 128 -8.67 17.42 -2.29
C MET A 128 -9.55 18.67 -2.41
N ALA A 129 -10.86 18.55 -2.19
CA ALA A 129 -11.79 19.67 -2.23
C ALA A 129 -11.48 20.72 -1.16
N ARG A 130 -11.00 20.30 0.02
CA ARG A 130 -10.51 21.21 1.07
C ARG A 130 -9.33 22.07 0.62
N GLN A 131 -8.53 21.59 -0.33
CA GLN A 131 -7.46 22.37 -0.96
C GLN A 131 -7.92 23.09 -2.25
N GLY A 132 -9.21 23.13 -2.56
CA GLY A 132 -9.75 23.75 -3.77
C GLY A 132 -9.60 22.91 -5.04
N ILE A 133 -9.14 21.67 -4.94
CA ILE A 133 -8.92 20.77 -6.09
C ILE A 133 -10.25 20.09 -6.44
N LEU A 134 -11.13 20.82 -7.13
CA LEU A 134 -12.49 20.37 -7.45
C LEU A 134 -12.59 19.63 -8.80
N LYS A 135 -11.63 19.85 -9.70
CA LYS A 135 -11.63 19.24 -11.03
C LYS A 135 -11.22 17.77 -10.94
N GLN A 136 -12.15 16.86 -11.21
CA GLN A 136 -11.90 15.41 -11.18
C GLN A 136 -10.72 14.95 -12.06
N LYS A 137 -10.52 15.60 -13.22
CA LYS A 137 -9.38 15.29 -14.09
C LYS A 137 -8.04 15.60 -13.41
N LEU A 138 -7.95 16.70 -12.68
CA LEU A 138 -6.75 17.07 -11.93
C LEU A 138 -6.54 16.14 -10.73
N GLY A 139 -7.59 15.89 -9.94
CA GLY A 139 -7.51 14.97 -8.81
C GLY A 139 -7.00 13.58 -9.21
N LYS A 140 -7.49 13.02 -10.32
CA LYS A 140 -6.98 11.74 -10.86
C LYS A 140 -5.49 11.79 -11.21
N LYS A 141 -5.02 12.87 -11.85
CA LYS A 141 -3.60 13.02 -12.18
C LYS A 141 -2.73 13.06 -10.92
N ILE A 142 -3.19 13.75 -9.87
CA ILE A 142 -2.49 13.79 -8.57
C ILE A 142 -2.45 12.38 -7.93
N VAL A 143 -3.56 11.63 -7.96
CA VAL A 143 -3.57 10.24 -7.48
C VAL A 143 -2.57 9.37 -8.25
N VAL A 144 -2.49 9.51 -9.58
CA VAL A 144 -1.49 8.79 -10.40
C VAL A 144 -0.08 9.08 -9.90
N VAL A 145 0.27 10.35 -9.70
CA VAL A 145 1.58 10.75 -9.18
C VAL A 145 1.84 10.15 -7.79
N MET A 146 0.88 10.22 -6.87
CA MET A 146 1.03 9.66 -5.52
C MET A 146 1.30 8.15 -5.56
N ILE A 147 0.53 7.42 -6.37
CA ILE A 147 0.67 5.97 -6.52
C ILE A 147 2.01 5.63 -7.18
N ASP A 148 2.44 6.38 -8.20
CA ASP A 148 3.72 6.13 -8.86
C ASP A 148 4.92 6.38 -7.93
N HIS A 149 4.85 7.38 -7.04
CA HIS A 149 5.86 7.56 -5.98
C HIS A 149 5.89 6.40 -4.97
N LEU A 150 4.72 5.88 -4.57
CA LEU A 150 4.65 4.68 -3.73
C LEU A 150 5.32 3.47 -4.42
N TYR A 151 5.08 3.26 -5.72
CA TYR A 151 5.77 2.21 -6.46
C TYR A 151 7.28 2.47 -6.60
N GLY A 152 7.69 3.74 -6.67
CA GLY A 152 9.10 4.13 -6.60
C GLY A 152 9.75 3.69 -5.30
N MET A 153 9.08 3.94 -4.16
CA MET A 153 9.52 3.49 -2.84
C MET A 153 9.60 1.96 -2.76
N LEU A 154 8.54 1.23 -3.13
CA LEU A 154 8.56 -0.24 -3.14
C LEU A 154 9.67 -0.82 -4.03
N ARG A 155 9.99 -0.16 -5.16
CA ARG A 155 11.12 -0.53 -6.02
C ARG A 155 12.46 -0.38 -5.31
N ARG A 156 12.66 0.69 -4.55
CA ARG A 156 13.89 0.89 -3.76
C ARG A 156 14.03 -0.17 -2.68
N VAL A 157 12.96 -0.49 -1.94
CA VAL A 157 12.95 -1.60 -0.97
C VAL A 157 13.34 -2.92 -1.64
N LYS A 158 12.73 -3.23 -2.80
CA LYS A 158 13.10 -4.43 -3.57
C LYS A 158 14.58 -4.46 -3.97
N PHE A 159 15.15 -3.32 -4.32
CA PHE A 159 16.57 -3.22 -4.67
C PHE A 159 17.48 -3.47 -3.47
N GLN A 160 17.07 -3.03 -2.28
CA GLN A 160 17.81 -3.25 -1.03
C GLN A 160 17.80 -4.73 -0.57
N TYR A 161 16.72 -5.47 -0.85
CA TYR A 161 16.56 -6.87 -0.43
C TYR A 161 16.37 -7.84 -1.61
N PRO A 162 17.38 -7.99 -2.49
CA PRO A 162 17.27 -8.81 -3.68
C PRO A 162 17.01 -10.29 -3.32
N GLY A 163 16.02 -10.89 -3.98
CA GLY A 163 15.64 -12.29 -3.74
C GLY A 163 14.92 -12.56 -2.41
N ARG A 164 14.79 -11.56 -1.53
CA ARG A 164 14.07 -11.63 -0.25
C ARG A 164 12.76 -10.86 -0.29
N PHE A 165 12.73 -9.67 -0.88
CA PHE A 165 11.52 -8.86 -1.01
C PHE A 165 11.06 -8.72 -2.47
N ASP A 166 9.74 -8.83 -2.70
CA ASP A 166 9.11 -8.40 -3.95
C ASP A 166 7.72 -7.78 -3.68
N TYR A 167 7.14 -7.14 -4.69
CA TYR A 167 5.80 -6.58 -4.61
C TYR A 167 4.98 -6.83 -5.87
N ALA A 168 3.67 -6.96 -5.69
CA ALA A 168 2.72 -7.01 -6.79
C ALA A 168 2.34 -5.60 -7.28
N ASN A 169 2.42 -5.40 -8.60
CA ASN A 169 1.91 -4.19 -9.25
C ASN A 169 0.42 -4.37 -9.60
N PHE A 170 -0.43 -3.58 -8.94
CA PHE A 170 -1.88 -3.58 -9.08
C PHE A 170 -2.43 -2.47 -9.99
N ARG A 171 -1.56 -1.59 -10.52
CA ARG A 171 -1.98 -0.53 -11.43
C ARG A 171 -2.68 -1.09 -12.68
N GLY A 172 -3.81 -0.50 -13.02
CA GLY A 172 -4.68 -0.85 -14.14
C GLY A 172 -5.56 -2.09 -13.94
N ILE A 173 -5.51 -2.77 -12.78
CA ILE A 173 -6.23 -4.04 -12.60
C ILE A 173 -7.68 -3.81 -12.17
N VAL A 174 -7.95 -2.91 -11.23
CA VAL A 174 -9.28 -2.66 -10.66
C VAL A 174 -10.21 -2.07 -11.72
N GLY A 175 -9.72 -1.11 -12.52
CA GLY A 175 -10.49 -0.44 -13.56
C GLY A 175 -11.67 0.34 -12.97
N SER A 176 -12.90 0.12 -13.45
CA SER A 176 -14.11 0.78 -12.95
C SER A 176 -14.75 0.10 -11.72
N ARG A 177 -14.12 -0.94 -11.18
CA ARG A 177 -14.73 -1.84 -10.18
C ARG A 177 -14.46 -1.39 -8.75
N TRP A 178 -14.76 -0.12 -8.46
CA TRP A 178 -14.60 0.49 -7.14
C TRP A 178 -15.91 0.44 -6.35
N HIS A 179 -15.85 0.06 -5.07
CA HIS A 179 -16.97 0.14 -4.14
C HIS A 179 -17.13 1.58 -3.63
N ASP A 180 -16.02 2.17 -3.23
CA ASP A 180 -15.85 3.58 -2.89
C ASP A 180 -14.54 4.09 -3.51
N GLU A 181 -14.10 5.30 -3.18
CA GLU A 181 -12.91 5.89 -3.79
C GLU A 181 -11.59 5.14 -3.51
N LEU A 182 -11.55 4.20 -2.54
CA LEU A 182 -10.34 3.49 -2.12
C LEU A 182 -10.45 1.97 -2.23
N HIS A 183 -11.65 1.40 -2.07
CA HIS A 183 -11.84 -0.04 -1.93
C HIS A 183 -12.40 -0.68 -3.22
N PRO A 184 -11.73 -1.70 -3.79
CA PRO A 184 -12.26 -2.43 -4.93
C PRO A 184 -13.49 -3.30 -4.59
N LYS A 185 -14.35 -3.55 -5.57
CA LYS A 185 -15.43 -4.55 -5.49
C LYS A 185 -14.85 -5.97 -5.42
N LYS A 186 -15.60 -6.91 -4.85
CA LYS A 186 -15.24 -8.34 -4.70
C LYS A 186 -14.66 -8.99 -5.97
N LYS A 187 -15.17 -8.64 -7.17
CA LYS A 187 -14.67 -9.19 -8.45
C LYS A 187 -13.21 -8.78 -8.71
N ALA A 188 -12.82 -7.54 -8.40
CA ALA A 188 -11.46 -7.06 -8.60
C ALA A 188 -10.47 -7.78 -7.66
N PHE A 189 -10.85 -8.06 -6.40
CA PHE A 189 -10.00 -8.82 -5.48
C PHE A 189 -9.62 -10.22 -5.95
N LYS A 190 -10.38 -10.84 -6.86
CA LYS A 190 -9.98 -12.12 -7.47
C LYS A 190 -8.79 -11.94 -8.41
N ASP A 191 -8.81 -10.89 -9.22
CA ASP A 191 -7.74 -10.58 -10.18
C ASP A 191 -6.48 -10.09 -9.46
N LEU A 192 -6.65 -9.29 -8.41
CA LEU A 192 -5.55 -8.85 -7.55
C LEU A 192 -4.88 -10.04 -6.85
N ALA A 193 -5.67 -11.00 -6.34
CA ALA A 193 -5.13 -12.22 -5.74
C ALA A 193 -4.36 -13.06 -6.76
N LYS A 194 -4.90 -13.23 -7.97
CA LYS A 194 -4.19 -13.92 -9.07
C LYS A 194 -2.89 -13.21 -9.46
N LYS A 195 -2.85 -11.88 -9.40
CA LYS A 195 -1.63 -11.11 -9.67
C LYS A 195 -0.59 -11.28 -8.57
N LEU A 196 -1.02 -11.28 -7.31
CA LEU A 196 -0.15 -11.47 -6.15
C LEU A 196 0.43 -12.87 -6.10
N GLU A 197 -0.38 -13.90 -6.36
CA GLU A 197 0.06 -15.30 -6.38
C GLU A 197 1.16 -15.56 -7.41
N LYS A 198 1.21 -14.82 -8.54
CA LYS A 198 2.33 -14.97 -9.50
C LYS A 198 3.71 -14.58 -8.96
N LYS A 199 3.81 -14.17 -7.69
CA LYS A 199 5.05 -13.78 -7.03
C LYS A 199 5.63 -14.87 -6.12
N PHE A 200 4.90 -15.98 -5.90
CA PHE A 200 5.33 -17.09 -5.05
C PHE A 200 4.74 -18.42 -5.52
#